data_AF-A0A553L706-F1
#
_entry.id   AF-A0A553L706-F1
#
_cell.length_a   1.000
_cell.length_b   1.000
_cell.length_c   1.000
_cell.angle_alpha   90.00
_cell.angle_beta   90.00
_cell.angle_gamma   90.00
#
_symmetry.space_group_name_H-M   'P 1'
#
loop_
_entity.id
_entity.type
_entity.pdbx_description
1 polymer ?
#
loop_
_entity_poly.entity_id
_entity_poly.type
_entity_poly.pdbx_seq_one_letter_code
_entity_poly.pdbx_strand_id
1 'polypeptide(L)' 'AKKMVEESIQIYNQRRPHLALKYKTPDEVHRAL' A
#
# COMPACT_ATOMS: atom_id res chain seq x y z
N ALA A 1 14.14 -12.80 9.08
CA ALA A 1 12.70 -12.70 8.75
C ALA A 1 12.19 -11.25 8.62
N LYS A 2 12.58 -10.30 9.50
CA LYS A 2 12.08 -8.91 9.48
C LYS A 2 12.14 -8.22 8.11
N LYS A 3 13.26 -8.35 7.40
CA LYS A 3 13.44 -7.73 6.07
C LYS A 3 12.41 -8.20 5.03
N MET A 4 12.13 -9.51 4.98
CA MET A 4 11.14 -10.06 4.04
C MET A 4 9.72 -9.58 4.34
N VAL A 5 9.39 -9.41 5.62
CA VAL A 5 8.08 -8.89 6.06
C VAL A 5 7.96 -7.41 5.74
N GLU A 6 9.03 -6.65 5.91
CA GLU A 6 9.06 -5.22 5.55
C GLU A 6 8.88 -5.02 4.04
N GLU A 7 9.58 -5.82 3.22
CA GLU A 7 9.43 -5.80 1.76
C GLU A 7 8.01 -6.17 1.32
N SER A 8 7.37 -7.16 1.96
CA SER A 8 6.00 -7.54 1.62
C SER A 8 4.98 -6.46 1.99
N ILE A 9 5.17 -5.78 3.13
CA ILE A 9 4.34 -4.65 3.56
C ILE A 9 4.48 -3.49 2.56
N GLN A 10 5.70 -3.15 2.15
CA GLN A 10 5.94 -2.09 1.16
C GLN A 10 5.26 -2.39 -0.18
N ILE A 11 5.39 -3.63 -0.68
CA ILE A 11 4.75 -4.05 -1.92
C ILE A 11 3.23 -3.97 -1.81
N TYR A 12 2.65 -4.43 -0.71
CA TYR A 12 1.21 -4.37 -0.48
C TYR A 12 0.68 -2.93 -0.49
N ASN A 13 1.33 -2.04 0.28
CA ASN A 13 0.91 -0.65 0.44
C ASN A 13 0.99 0.14 -0.87
N GLN A 14 1.95 -0.19 -1.74
CA GLN A 14 2.15 0.51 -3.01
C GLN A 14 1.36 -0.09 -4.18
N ARG A 15 0.92 -1.35 -4.08
CA ARG A 15 0.34 -2.05 -5.24
C ARG A 15 -1.11 -2.47 -5.06
N ARG A 16 -1.63 -2.53 -3.84
CA ARG A 16 -3.03 -2.95 -3.63
C ARG A 16 -3.99 -1.84 -4.08
N PRO A 17 -4.82 -2.07 -5.10
CA PRO A 17 -5.79 -1.07 -5.52
C PRO A 17 -7.02 -1.08 -4.60
N HIS A 18 -7.45 0.08 -4.10
CA HIS A 18 -8.73 0.26 -3.44
C HIS A 18 -9.82 0.56 -4.46
N LEU A 19 -10.60 -0.46 -4.81
CA LEU A 19 -11.66 -0.37 -5.83
C LEU A 19 -12.72 0.68 -5.49
N ALA A 20 -13.09 0.82 -4.22
CA ALA A 20 -14.04 1.83 -3.76
C ALA A 20 -13.46 3.26 -3.79
N LEU A 21 -12.14 3.41 -3.73
CA LEU A 21 -11.45 4.70 -3.71
C LEU A 21 -10.79 5.00 -5.06
N LYS A 22 -11.50 4.72 -6.16
CA LYS A 22 -11.05 5.01 -7.52
C LYS A 22 -9.66 4.43 -7.82
N TYR A 23 -9.39 3.21 -7.36
CA TYR A 23 -8.13 2.49 -7.54
C TYR A 23 -6.91 3.10 -6.85
N LYS A 24 -7.08 4.05 -5.93
CA LYS A 24 -5.99 4.54 -5.09
C LYS A 24 -5.40 3.41 -4.25
N THR A 25 -4.11 3.46 -4.01
CA THR A 25 -3.37 2.56 -3.12
C THR A 25 -3.46 3.02 -1.67
N PRO A 26 -3.23 2.13 -0.68
CA PRO A 26 -3.14 2.55 0.72
C PRO A 26 -2.21 3.75 0.94
N ASP A 27 -1.03 3.73 0.30
CA ASP A 27 -0.07 4.83 0.38
C ASP A 27 -0.61 6.15 -0.19
N GLU A 28 -1.30 6.13 -1.33
CA GLU A 28 -1.91 7.32 -1.93
C GLU A 28 -3.04 7.91 -1.09
N VAL A 29 -3.73 7.09 -0.29
CA VAL A 29 -4.76 7.55 0.63
C VAL A 29 -4.13 8.19 1.87
N HIS A 30 -3.08 7.58 2.43
CA HIS A 30 -2.46 8.05 3.68
C HIS A 30 -1.49 9.22 3.50
N ARG A 31 -0.77 9.31 2.38
CA ARG A 31 0.14 10.44 2.08
C ARG A 31 -0.60 11.72 1.66
N ALA A 32 -1.90 11.62 1.40
CA ALA A 32 -2.75 12.77 1.04
C ALA A 32 -3.38 13.48 2.25
N LEU A 33 -3.09 13.03 3.48
CA LEU A 33 -3.42 13.69 4.75
C LEU A 33 -2.20 14.44 5.30
#